data_AF-A0AAN4ZLI4-F1
#
_entry.id   AF-A0AAN4ZLI4-F1
#
_cell.length_a   1.000
_cell.length_b   1.000
_cell.length_c   1.000
_cell.angle_alpha   90.00
_cell.angle_beta   90.00
_cell.angle_gamma   90.00
#
_symmetry.space_group_name_H-M   'P 1'
#
loop_
_entity.id
_entity.type
_entity.pdbx_description
1 polymer ?
#
loop_
_entity_poly.entity_id
_entity_poly.type
_entity_poly.pdbx_seq_one_letter_code
_entity_poly.pdbx_strand_id
1 'polypeptide(L)'
;MGQRKKLTFNDYKMVNKLYECSDKCPNQLPCRNGGYPSPKNCNFCVCNDFYSGTYCVTMHCDLQDWNSVRSIYNTTYNETLFTSGNNYNWDMFQKDDAGMIMAPEGRKIRVTVEKIYAAWGQLNCYVGCPFVGLEFVDNVNGDLSTMGKIFCCTKDEGYSFISKSNVIGYKAYASPGMPFDAAVKYTIV
;
A
#
# COMPACT_ATOMS: atom_id res chain seq x y z
N MET A 1 12.07 -11.76 5.16
CA MET A 1 11.07 -12.78 5.51
C MET A 1 10.44 -12.43 6.84
N GLY A 2 9.26 -11.79 6.84
CA GLY A 2 8.69 -11.21 8.06
C GLY A 2 7.18 -10.95 8.07
N GLN A 3 6.41 -11.57 7.16
CA GLN A 3 4.94 -11.49 7.18
C GLN A 3 4.32 -12.85 7.50
N ARG A 4 3.29 -12.85 8.38
CA ARG A 4 2.69 -14.09 8.92
C ARG A 4 1.64 -14.73 8.01
N LYS A 5 1.00 -13.95 7.12
CA LYS A 5 -0.10 -14.42 6.26
C LYS A 5 0.29 -14.63 4.80
N LYS A 6 1.17 -13.80 4.24
CA LYS A 6 1.59 -13.88 2.83
C LYS A 6 3.02 -13.37 2.67
N LEU A 7 3.73 -13.90 1.68
CA LEU A 7 5.04 -13.39 1.28
C LEU A 7 4.91 -11.94 0.77
N THR A 8 5.83 -11.10 1.20
CA THR A 8 5.93 -9.71 0.68
C THR A 8 6.52 -9.69 -0.72
N PHE A 9 6.38 -8.57 -1.42
CA PHE A 9 7.07 -8.32 -2.69
C PHE A 9 8.57 -8.62 -2.60
N ASN A 10 9.23 -8.16 -1.53
CA ASN A 10 10.66 -8.40 -1.31
C ASN A 10 11.00 -9.86 -0.98
N ASP A 11 10.09 -10.60 -0.33
CA ASP A 11 10.29 -12.04 -0.12
C ASP A 11 10.25 -12.79 -1.46
N TYR A 12 9.27 -12.51 -2.33
CA TYR A 12 9.22 -13.07 -3.68
C TYR A 12 10.45 -12.68 -4.50
N LYS A 13 10.85 -11.42 -4.44
CA LYS A 13 12.05 -10.92 -5.14
C LYS A 13 13.32 -11.64 -4.67
N MET A 14 13.47 -11.82 -3.35
CA MET A 14 14.61 -12.52 -2.78
C MET A 14 14.69 -13.97 -3.22
N VAL A 15 13.56 -14.70 -3.17
CA VAL A 15 13.50 -16.11 -3.63
C VAL A 15 13.80 -16.21 -5.13
N ASN A 16 13.20 -15.36 -5.97
CA ASN A 16 13.46 -15.36 -7.41
C ASN A 16 14.92 -15.04 -7.74
N LYS A 17 15.55 -14.14 -6.97
CA LYS A 17 16.98 -13.84 -7.11
C LYS A 17 17.86 -15.00 -6.67
N LEU A 18 17.54 -15.65 -5.55
CA LEU A 18 18.33 -16.75 -4.99
C LEU A 18 18.35 -17.98 -5.93
N TYR A 19 17.23 -18.27 -6.58
CA TYR A 19 17.09 -19.39 -7.50
C TYR A 19 17.25 -18.98 -8.97
N GLU A 20 17.79 -17.78 -9.25
CA GLU A 20 18.12 -17.33 -10.62
C GLU A 20 16.95 -17.51 -11.59
N CYS A 21 15.71 -17.31 -11.11
CA CYS A 21 14.50 -17.68 -11.86
C CYS A 21 14.31 -16.87 -13.15
N SER A 22 14.99 -15.73 -13.24
CA SER A 22 14.98 -14.83 -14.39
C SER A 22 16.07 -15.16 -15.42
N ASP A 23 17.02 -16.05 -15.13
CA ASP A 23 18.18 -16.33 -16.01
C ASP A 23 17.82 -17.18 -17.23
N LYS A 24 16.66 -17.84 -17.18
CA LYS A 24 16.06 -18.48 -18.36
C LYS A 24 15.59 -17.48 -19.42
N CYS A 25 15.54 -16.19 -19.09
CA CYS A 25 15.16 -15.16 -20.05
C CYS A 25 16.39 -14.73 -20.87
N PRO A 26 16.30 -14.72 -22.22
CA PRO A 26 17.44 -14.39 -23.08
C PRO A 26 17.91 -12.94 -22.91
N ASN A 27 17.01 -12.04 -22.52
CA ASN A 27 17.31 -10.65 -22.23
C ASN A 27 16.80 -10.28 -20.85
N GLN A 28 17.61 -9.53 -20.10
CA GLN A 28 17.16 -8.95 -18.83
C GLN A 28 16.50 -7.59 -19.08
N LEU A 29 15.24 -7.47 -18.68
CA LEU A 29 14.49 -6.22 -18.76
C LEU A 29 15.03 -5.20 -17.74
N PRO A 30 15.16 -3.91 -18.11
CA PRO A 30 15.56 -2.85 -17.20
C PRO A 30 14.41 -2.40 -16.27
N CYS A 31 14.01 -3.27 -15.34
CA CYS A 31 12.96 -2.98 -14.38
C CYS A 31 13.33 -1.80 -13.46
N ARG A 32 12.39 -0.88 -13.24
CA ARG A 32 12.57 0.33 -12.41
C ARG A 32 11.84 0.21 -11.07
N ASN A 33 12.06 1.18 -10.18
CA ASN A 33 11.33 1.35 -8.92
C ASN A 33 11.28 0.08 -8.05
N GLY A 34 12.40 -0.63 -7.98
CA GLY A 34 12.52 -1.86 -7.20
C GLY A 34 11.89 -3.10 -7.85
N GLY A 35 11.33 -3.00 -9.06
CA GLY A 35 10.85 -4.13 -9.85
C GLY A 35 11.94 -5.15 -10.19
N TYR A 36 11.53 -6.33 -10.65
CA TYR A 36 12.44 -7.39 -11.12
C TYR A 36 11.85 -8.16 -12.31
N PRO A 37 12.68 -8.76 -13.19
CA PRO A 37 12.18 -9.48 -14.36
C PRO A 37 11.29 -10.66 -13.95
N SER A 38 10.15 -10.82 -14.63
CA SER A 38 9.22 -11.90 -14.26
C SER A 38 9.83 -13.27 -14.52
N PRO A 39 9.79 -14.18 -13.53
CA PRO A 39 10.25 -15.55 -13.70
C PRO A 39 9.30 -16.37 -14.58
N LYS A 40 8.16 -15.83 -15.04
CA LYS A 40 7.21 -16.54 -15.91
C LYS A 40 7.09 -15.91 -17.28
N ASN A 41 7.39 -14.61 -17.42
CA ASN A 41 7.26 -13.87 -18.66
C ASN A 41 8.47 -12.95 -18.86
N CYS A 42 9.33 -13.29 -19.81
CA CYS A 42 10.56 -12.56 -20.10
C CYS A 42 10.35 -11.15 -20.69
N ASN A 43 9.10 -10.79 -21.00
CA ASN A 43 8.73 -9.49 -21.57
C ASN A 43 8.01 -8.59 -20.57
N PHE A 44 8.04 -8.91 -19.27
CA PHE A 44 7.38 -8.12 -18.24
C PHE A 44 8.14 -8.11 -16.90
N CYS A 45 8.12 -6.97 -16.20
CA CYS A 45 8.65 -6.85 -14.83
C CYS A 45 7.56 -7.10 -13.78
N VAL A 46 7.90 -7.83 -12.71
CA VAL A 46 7.05 -7.86 -11.51
C VAL A 46 7.29 -6.56 -10.75
N CYS A 47 6.22 -5.79 -10.56
CA CYS A 47 6.24 -4.50 -9.88
C CYS A 47 5.77 -4.61 -8.43
N ASN A 48 6.19 -3.66 -7.61
CA ASN A 48 5.59 -3.49 -6.28
C ASN A 48 4.19 -2.87 -6.44
N ASP A 49 3.44 -2.79 -5.33
CA ASP A 49 2.03 -2.38 -5.36
C ASP A 49 1.79 -0.96 -5.92
N PHE A 50 2.79 -0.07 -5.89
CA PHE A 50 2.65 1.35 -6.24
C PHE A 50 2.97 1.67 -7.70
N TYR A 51 3.54 0.71 -8.45
CA TYR A 51 3.95 0.91 -9.83
C TYR A 51 3.42 -0.19 -10.75
N SER A 52 3.20 0.13 -12.01
CA SER A 52 2.72 -0.79 -13.05
C SER A 52 3.41 -0.54 -14.39
N GLY A 53 2.97 -1.30 -15.40
CA GLY A 53 3.54 -1.32 -16.74
C GLY A 53 4.75 -2.24 -16.87
N THR A 54 5.18 -2.46 -18.11
CA THR A 54 6.22 -3.43 -18.47
C THR A 54 7.53 -3.25 -17.71
N TYR A 55 7.88 -2.02 -17.37
CA TYR A 55 9.13 -1.65 -16.70
C TYR A 55 8.94 -1.11 -15.28
N CYS A 56 7.72 -1.18 -14.72
CA CYS A 56 7.37 -0.60 -13.41
C CYS A 56 7.61 0.92 -13.32
N VAL A 57 7.26 1.65 -14.38
CA VAL A 57 7.43 3.11 -14.50
C VAL A 57 6.13 3.88 -14.35
N THR A 58 4.99 3.24 -14.60
CA THR A 58 3.69 3.87 -14.46
C THR A 58 3.33 3.92 -12.99
N MET A 59 2.99 5.09 -12.46
CA MET A 59 2.70 5.29 -11.05
C MET A 59 1.20 5.21 -10.79
N HIS A 60 0.80 4.60 -9.67
CA HIS A 60 -0.56 4.69 -9.15
C HIS A 60 -0.70 5.97 -8.32
N CYS A 61 -0.73 7.11 -9.01
CA CYS A 61 -0.92 8.42 -8.38
C CYS A 61 -2.40 8.73 -8.24
N ASP A 62 -2.90 8.73 -7.01
CA ASP A 62 -4.29 9.07 -6.72
C ASP A 62 -4.50 10.56 -6.44
N LEU A 63 -3.41 11.29 -6.13
CA LEU A 63 -3.46 12.64 -5.58
C LEU A 63 -2.35 13.52 -6.15
N GLN A 64 -2.77 14.56 -6.87
CA GLN A 64 -1.90 15.62 -7.39
C GLN A 64 -2.31 17.01 -6.87
N ASP A 65 -3.18 17.07 -5.85
CA ASP A 65 -3.73 18.31 -5.29
C ASP A 65 -3.24 18.56 -3.86
N TRP A 66 -2.74 19.77 -3.62
CA TRP A 66 -1.69 20.07 -2.63
C TRP A 66 -2.23 20.59 -1.29
N ASN A 67 -3.56 20.65 -1.13
CA ASN A 67 -4.26 21.25 0.01
C ASN A 67 -5.55 20.51 0.44
N SER A 68 -5.81 19.29 -0.04
CA SER A 68 -7.06 18.59 0.24
C SER A 68 -6.94 17.62 1.43
N VAL A 69 -7.90 17.71 2.36
CA VAL A 69 -8.24 16.58 3.25
C VAL A 69 -8.90 15.54 2.36
N ARG A 70 -8.32 14.35 2.22
CA ARG A 70 -8.97 13.25 1.52
C ARG A 70 -9.36 12.19 2.53
N SER A 71 -10.63 11.80 2.52
CA SER A 71 -10.98 10.49 3.02
C SER A 71 -10.26 9.47 2.12
N ILE A 72 -9.53 8.53 2.71
CA ILE A 72 -8.95 7.42 1.93
C ILE A 72 -10.07 6.42 1.54
N TYR A 73 -11.33 6.74 1.83
CA TYR A 73 -12.52 5.92 1.57
C TYR A 73 -13.79 6.76 1.30
N ASN A 74 -14.67 6.22 0.46
CA ASN A 74 -15.93 6.85 0.03
C ASN A 74 -17.07 6.55 1.01
N THR A 75 -17.67 7.58 1.58
CA THR A 75 -18.84 7.54 2.47
C THR A 75 -20.16 7.41 1.68
N THR A 76 -20.30 6.40 0.82
CA THR A 76 -21.59 6.12 0.18
C THR A 76 -22.06 4.71 0.53
N TYR A 77 -22.78 4.62 1.65
CA TYR A 77 -23.47 3.42 2.12
C TYR A 77 -24.55 2.87 1.17
N ASN A 78 -24.72 3.43 -0.04
CA ASN A 78 -25.77 3.06 -1.00
C ASN A 78 -25.24 2.63 -2.38
N GLU A 79 -23.92 2.57 -2.59
CA GLU A 79 -23.35 1.83 -3.72
C GLU A 79 -22.58 0.65 -3.14
N THR A 80 -23.14 -0.54 -3.32
CA THR A 80 -22.46 -1.82 -3.05
C THR A 80 -21.19 -1.88 -3.86
N LEU A 81 -20.05 -1.53 -3.26
CA LEU A 81 -18.78 -1.62 -3.97
C LEU A 81 -18.41 -3.08 -4.24
N PHE A 82 -18.84 -4.07 -3.44
CA PHE A 82 -18.70 -5.50 -3.81
C PHE A 82 -19.77 -6.37 -3.12
N THR A 83 -20.85 -6.70 -3.82
CA THR A 83 -21.65 -7.87 -3.47
C THR A 83 -20.82 -9.13 -3.79
N SER A 84 -20.07 -9.65 -2.82
CA SER A 84 -19.97 -11.11 -2.80
C SER A 84 -21.36 -11.56 -2.37
N GLY A 85 -22.15 -12.07 -3.32
CA GLY A 85 -23.48 -12.62 -3.03
C GLY A 85 -23.35 -13.84 -2.12
N ASN A 86 -23.03 -13.61 -0.84
CA ASN A 86 -22.67 -14.61 0.17
C ASN A 86 -21.63 -15.64 -0.32
N ASN A 87 -20.71 -15.24 -1.19
CA ASN A 87 -19.66 -16.11 -1.69
C ASN A 87 -18.33 -15.71 -1.02
N TYR A 88 -18.00 -16.41 0.05
CA TYR A 88 -16.84 -16.13 0.91
C TYR A 88 -15.54 -16.48 0.19
N ASN A 89 -14.87 -15.47 -0.36
CA ASN A 89 -13.54 -15.62 -0.91
C ASN A 89 -12.48 -15.08 0.06
N TRP A 90 -11.79 -15.99 0.76
CA TRP A 90 -10.66 -15.66 1.65
C TRP A 90 -9.44 -15.13 0.89
N ASP A 91 -9.40 -15.28 -0.45
CA ASP A 91 -8.32 -14.80 -1.31
C ASP A 91 -8.52 -13.33 -1.74
N MET A 92 -9.70 -12.75 -1.50
CA MET A 92 -10.01 -11.34 -1.71
C MET A 92 -9.82 -10.53 -0.42
N PHE A 93 -8.58 -10.49 0.08
CA PHE A 93 -8.14 -9.32 0.84
C PHE A 93 -8.21 -8.13 -0.11
N GLN A 94 -9.35 -7.44 -0.11
CA GLN A 94 -9.65 -6.29 -0.97
C GLN A 94 -8.74 -5.14 -0.52
N LYS A 95 -7.51 -5.16 -1.06
CA LYS A 95 -6.66 -3.98 -1.15
C LYS A 95 -7.48 -2.90 -1.84
N ASP A 96 -7.64 -1.76 -1.20
CA ASP A 96 -7.76 -0.56 -1.99
C ASP A 96 -6.46 -0.39 -2.77
N ASP A 97 -6.58 0.08 -4.01
CA ASP A 97 -5.43 0.32 -4.88
C ASP A 97 -4.37 1.10 -4.09
N ALA A 98 -3.14 0.58 -4.11
CA ALA A 98 -2.05 1.23 -3.41
C ALA A 98 -1.80 2.58 -4.09
N GLY A 99 -1.95 3.65 -3.32
CA GLY A 99 -1.86 5.01 -3.80
C GLY A 99 -0.53 5.66 -3.45
N MET A 100 -0.20 6.72 -4.19
CA MET A 100 0.99 7.53 -3.96
C MET A 100 0.65 9.00 -3.73
N ILE A 101 1.42 9.64 -2.86
CA ILE A 101 1.41 11.09 -2.61
C ILE A 101 2.83 11.61 -2.85
N MET A 102 2.94 12.67 -3.66
CA MET A 102 4.20 13.30 -4.01
C MET A 102 4.18 14.78 -3.66
N ALA A 103 5.26 15.25 -3.03
CA ALA A 103 5.58 16.63 -2.78
C ALA A 103 6.69 17.12 -3.73
N PRO A 104 6.93 18.43 -3.95
CA PRO A 104 7.97 18.87 -4.85
C PRO A 104 9.32 18.55 -4.18
N GLU A 105 10.38 18.55 -4.98
CA GLU A 105 11.71 18.26 -4.47
C GLU A 105 12.09 19.21 -3.33
N GLY A 106 12.73 18.68 -2.29
CA GLY A 106 13.11 19.44 -1.09
C GLY A 106 11.99 19.66 -0.06
N ARG A 107 10.73 19.30 -0.36
CA ARG A 107 9.63 19.32 0.62
C ARG A 107 9.37 17.93 1.19
N LYS A 108 8.66 17.88 2.32
CA LYS A 108 8.21 16.65 2.96
C LYS A 108 6.70 16.67 3.13
N ILE A 109 6.13 15.53 3.50
CA ILE A 109 4.69 15.35 3.69
C ILE A 109 4.47 15.01 5.16
N ARG A 110 3.70 15.82 5.87
CA ARG A 110 3.16 15.49 7.17
C ARG A 110 1.84 14.75 6.99
N VAL A 111 1.80 13.53 7.52
CA VAL A 111 0.63 12.67 7.58
C VAL A 111 0.04 12.75 8.98
N THR A 112 -1.28 12.89 9.09
CA THR A 112 -2.01 12.81 10.35
C THR A 112 -3.15 11.82 10.19
N VAL A 113 -3.16 10.77 11.01
CA VAL A 113 -4.29 9.84 11.09
C VAL A 113 -5.35 10.53 11.93
N GLU A 114 -6.35 11.12 11.31
CA GLU A 114 -7.36 11.90 12.04
C GLU A 114 -8.32 10.97 12.78
N LYS A 115 -8.85 9.96 12.07
CA LYS A 115 -9.82 9.02 12.63
C LYS A 115 -9.70 7.64 12.00
N ILE A 116 -10.01 6.61 12.78
CA ILE A 116 -10.11 5.21 12.36
C ILE A 116 -11.44 4.65 12.87
N TYR A 117 -12.37 4.38 11.96
CA TYR A 117 -13.70 3.87 12.26
C TYR A 117 -13.83 2.39 11.90
N ALA A 118 -14.56 1.64 12.73
CA ALA A 118 -15.15 0.37 12.37
C ALA A 118 -16.66 0.43 12.57
N ALA A 119 -17.42 -0.37 11.79
CA ALA A 119 -18.88 -0.44 11.92
C ALA A 119 -19.39 -0.84 13.32
N TRP A 120 -18.53 -1.43 14.16
CA TRP A 120 -18.88 -1.92 15.49
C TRP A 120 -18.32 -1.06 16.64
N GLY A 121 -17.83 0.15 16.35
CA GLY A 121 -17.30 1.08 17.35
C GLY A 121 -15.78 0.99 17.51
N GLN A 122 -15.30 0.92 18.76
CA GLN A 122 -13.88 1.05 19.07
C GLN A 122 -13.06 -0.16 18.59
N LEU A 123 -12.09 0.07 17.71
CA LEU A 123 -11.10 -0.93 17.30
C LEU A 123 -10.01 -1.09 18.36
N ASN A 124 -9.88 -2.31 18.89
CA ASN A 124 -8.78 -2.71 19.75
C ASN A 124 -7.49 -2.88 18.95
N CYS A 125 -6.35 -2.52 19.55
CA CYS A 125 -5.05 -2.69 18.92
C CYS A 125 -4.58 -4.14 19.05
N TYR A 126 -4.35 -4.79 17.91
CA TYR A 126 -3.77 -6.13 17.84
C TYR A 126 -2.35 -6.04 17.33
N VAL A 127 -1.46 -6.87 17.88
CA VAL A 127 -0.06 -6.95 17.43
C VAL A 127 -0.03 -7.31 15.95
N GLY A 128 0.61 -6.44 15.15
CA GLY A 128 0.77 -6.63 13.71
C GLY A 128 -0.48 -6.38 12.88
N CYS A 129 -1.54 -5.77 13.44
CA CYS A 129 -2.73 -5.33 12.70
C CYS A 129 -3.28 -6.41 11.74
N PRO A 130 -3.61 -7.62 12.23
CA PRO A 130 -3.82 -8.77 11.36
C PRO A 130 -5.13 -8.72 10.57
N PHE A 131 -6.07 -7.86 10.96
CA PHE A 131 -7.42 -7.83 10.42
C PHE A 131 -7.66 -6.65 9.50
N VAL A 132 -7.35 -5.46 9.98
CA VAL A 132 -7.53 -4.19 9.28
C VAL A 132 -6.26 -3.38 9.47
N GLY A 133 -5.96 -2.47 8.54
CA GLY A 133 -4.84 -1.56 8.72
C GLY A 133 -4.63 -0.62 7.54
N LEU A 134 -4.03 0.51 7.88
CA LEU A 134 -3.58 1.55 6.98
C LEU A 134 -2.05 1.59 7.06
N GLU A 135 -1.39 1.23 5.96
CA GLU A 135 0.07 1.15 5.84
C GLU A 135 0.64 2.34 5.05
N PHE A 136 1.69 2.96 5.59
CA PHE A 136 2.43 4.06 4.97
C PHE A 136 3.90 3.72 4.77
N VAL A 137 4.36 3.76 3.53
CA VAL A 137 5.77 3.55 3.15
C VAL A 137 6.42 4.90 2.83
N ASP A 138 7.43 5.29 3.59
CA ASP A 138 8.05 6.62 3.54
C ASP A 138 9.59 6.55 3.62
N ASN A 139 10.22 5.72 2.79
CA ASN A 139 11.67 5.56 2.84
C ASN A 139 12.44 6.82 2.44
N VAL A 140 13.67 6.94 2.95
CA VAL A 140 14.55 8.11 2.77
C VAL A 140 14.79 8.44 1.30
N ASN A 141 14.91 7.42 0.45
CA ASN A 141 15.15 7.52 -0.99
C ASN A 141 13.86 7.49 -1.83
N GLY A 142 12.67 7.47 -1.20
CA GLY A 142 11.40 7.33 -1.92
C GLY A 142 11.13 5.92 -2.47
N ASP A 143 11.95 4.92 -2.14
CA ASP A 143 11.67 3.52 -2.52
C ASP A 143 10.44 3.02 -1.76
N LEU A 144 9.44 2.52 -2.48
CA LEU A 144 8.20 2.01 -1.88
C LEU A 144 8.13 0.48 -1.89
N SER A 145 9.24 -0.21 -2.17
CA SER A 145 9.29 -1.68 -2.23
C SER A 145 9.17 -2.37 -0.87
N THR A 146 9.43 -1.65 0.22
CA THR A 146 9.44 -2.20 1.58
C THR A 146 8.07 -2.10 2.25
N MET A 147 7.99 -2.71 3.43
CA MET A 147 6.87 -2.49 4.33
C MET A 147 6.94 -1.10 4.97
N GLY A 148 5.76 -0.60 5.31
CA GLY A 148 5.54 0.68 5.92
C GLY A 148 5.15 0.61 7.40
N LYS A 149 4.87 1.79 7.96
CA LYS A 149 4.22 1.97 9.27
C LYS A 149 2.77 1.56 9.14
N ILE A 150 2.22 0.79 10.07
CA ILE A 150 0.83 0.33 10.02
C ILE A 150 0.05 0.92 11.21
N PHE A 151 -1.13 1.45 10.92
CA PHE A 151 -2.10 1.97 11.88
C PHE A 151 -3.42 1.19 11.73
N CYS A 152 -4.04 0.75 12.81
CA CYS A 152 -5.21 -0.13 12.73
C CYS A 152 -6.19 -0.04 13.88
N CYS A 153 -5.98 0.86 14.84
CA CYS A 153 -6.85 0.97 15.99
C CYS A 153 -7.09 2.41 16.40
N THR A 154 -8.12 2.61 17.23
CA THR A 154 -8.51 3.93 17.72
C THR A 154 -7.43 4.66 18.54
N LYS A 155 -6.44 3.95 19.07
CA LYS A 155 -5.28 4.58 19.74
C LYS A 155 -4.32 5.27 18.79
N ASP A 156 -4.40 4.95 17.50
CA ASP A 156 -3.59 5.57 16.46
C ASP A 156 -4.18 6.92 15.99
N GLU A 157 -5.41 7.26 16.41
CA GLU A 157 -6.04 8.53 16.10
C GLU A 157 -5.26 9.71 16.70
N GLY A 158 -5.11 10.78 15.91
CA GLY A 158 -4.29 11.93 16.25
C GLY A 158 -2.78 11.73 16.05
N TYR A 159 -2.32 10.51 15.74
CA TYR A 159 -0.92 10.27 15.44
C TYR A 159 -0.50 11.04 14.17
N SER A 160 0.66 11.68 14.22
CA SER A 160 1.23 12.38 13.07
C SER A 160 2.72 12.09 12.90
N PHE A 161 3.17 12.08 11.65
CA PHE A 161 4.58 11.95 11.31
C PHE A 161 4.93 12.76 10.07
N ILE A 162 6.21 13.11 9.93
CA ILE A 162 6.76 13.73 8.72
C ILE A 162 7.50 12.63 7.94
N SER A 163 7.23 12.54 6.64
CA SER A 163 7.89 11.59 5.75
C SER A 163 9.40 11.79 5.68
N LYS A 164 10.12 10.71 5.37
CA LYS A 164 11.58 10.79 5.20
C LYS A 164 11.98 11.37 3.84
N SER A 165 11.13 11.23 2.83
CA SER A 165 11.30 11.80 1.48
C SER A 165 10.08 12.63 1.05
N ASN A 166 10.11 13.18 -0.16
CA ASN A 166 8.98 13.85 -0.78
C ASN A 166 7.94 12.88 -1.38
N VAL A 167 8.09 11.56 -1.19
CA VAL A 167 7.17 10.54 -1.72
C VAL A 167 6.69 9.65 -0.58
N ILE A 168 5.38 9.41 -0.53
CA ILE A 168 4.77 8.41 0.36
C ILE A 168 3.91 7.47 -0.47
N GLY A 169 4.05 6.17 -0.22
CA GLY A 169 3.07 5.16 -0.63
C GLY A 169 2.10 4.89 0.51
N TYR A 170 0.82 4.77 0.22
CA TYR A 170 -0.18 4.30 1.18
C TYR A 170 -1.00 3.16 0.61
N LYS A 171 -1.44 2.26 1.48
CA LYS A 171 -2.40 1.22 1.15
C LYS A 171 -3.19 0.89 2.39
N ALA A 172 -4.40 0.39 2.22
CA ALA A 172 -5.17 -0.11 3.33
C ALA A 172 -5.77 -1.48 3.00
N TYR A 173 -6.10 -2.21 4.05
CA TYR A 173 -6.60 -3.56 3.95
C TYR A 173 -7.61 -3.81 5.06
N ALA A 174 -8.59 -4.64 4.76
CA ALA A 174 -9.58 -5.11 5.70
C ALA A 174 -9.86 -6.60 5.49
N SER A 175 -10.18 -7.30 6.58
CA SER A 175 -10.61 -8.69 6.53
C SER A 175 -12.11 -8.75 6.21
N PRO A 176 -12.57 -9.82 5.54
CA PRO A 176 -13.99 -9.98 5.26
C PRO A 176 -14.86 -9.83 6.52
N GLY A 177 -15.93 -9.03 6.42
CA GLY A 177 -16.83 -8.77 7.55
C GLY A 177 -16.31 -7.76 8.59
N MET A 178 -15.14 -7.16 8.36
CA MET A 178 -14.57 -6.10 9.21
C MET A 178 -14.44 -4.80 8.43
N PRO A 179 -15.54 -4.08 8.18
CA PRO A 179 -15.48 -2.78 7.51
C PRO A 179 -14.59 -1.82 8.31
N PHE A 180 -13.70 -1.14 7.61
CA PHE A 180 -12.67 -0.26 8.13
C PHE A 180 -12.64 1.00 7.30
N ASP A 181 -12.78 2.15 7.96
CA ASP A 181 -12.65 3.47 7.33
C ASP A 181 -11.60 4.28 8.08
N ALA A 182 -10.82 5.06 7.34
CA ALA A 182 -9.84 5.98 7.94
C ALA A 182 -9.90 7.36 7.27
N ALA A 183 -9.87 8.40 8.11
CA ALA A 183 -9.68 9.78 7.69
C ALA A 183 -8.21 10.16 7.92
N VAL A 184 -7.54 10.61 6.86
CA VAL A 184 -6.13 10.96 6.91
C VAL A 184 -5.92 12.33 6.28
N LYS A 185 -5.20 13.18 6.99
CA LYS A 185 -4.82 14.50 6.51
C LYS A 185 -3.36 14.52 6.10
N TYR A 186 -3.11 15.10 4.93
CA TYR A 186 -1.78 15.31 4.38
C TYR A 186 -1.52 16.81 4.24
N THR A 187 -0.32 17.25 4.63
CA THR A 187 0.12 18.63 4.44
C THR A 187 1.59 18.65 4.07
N ILE A 188 1.98 19.59 3.21
CA ILE A 188 3.36 19.66 2.73
C ILE A 188 4.16 20.60 3.61
N VAL A 189 5.28 20.12 4.13
CA VAL A 189 6.11 20.81 5.12
C VAL A 189 7.55 21.00 4.65
#